data_AF-A0A9E0YFY5-F1
#
_entry.id   AF-A0A9E0YFY5-F1
#
_cell.length_a   1.000
_cell.length_b   1.000
_cell.length_c   1.000
_cell.angle_alpha   90.00
_cell.angle_beta   90.00
_cell.angle_gamma   90.00
#
_symmetry.space_group_name_H-M   'P 1'
#
loop_
_entity.id
_entity.type
_entity.pdbx_description
1 polymer ?
#
loop_
_entity_poly.entity_id
_entity_poly.type
_entity_poly.pdbx_seq_one_letter_code
_entity_poly.pdbx_strand_id
1 'polypeptide(L)'
;MNQAGNSRILIDAAAERLDAQSVRICWESGCDTEVAVYAGKSPDHMDLREPVALSDHGCVEVGGLDPLARYYFALEAGGDRLMTAERRVCMEGTVNFRDLGGYETADGRRVRWGRVFRSDGLARLSDRDLEQFRQMGIRRVYDLRTRSEVAGAPDRLPGDGSAVHIHLPVNHGRFDFAEAMQRLKKGDTSWLTPDFMVNGYIRNLEDFSACWAEIFRTLAEPQKGPILFHCTGGKDRTGTCAALILLALGVPVETVIDDHQLSNIYIANLLPRLYRMMEREGVDPNAIFPYLTAPRECIVAVVDYITEYYGTVQGYLIKKAGLSPDELSCLEQNLLVYK
;
A
#
# COMPACT_ATOMS: atom_id res chain seq x y z
N MET A 1 27.91 -26.85 -15.18
CA MET A 1 26.80 -27.65 -15.76
C MET A 1 25.66 -26.69 -16.01
N ASN A 2 25.36 -26.45 -17.29
CA ASN A 2 24.33 -25.52 -17.75
C ASN A 2 22.96 -25.89 -17.17
N GLN A 3 22.37 -25.00 -16.38
CA GLN A 3 20.91 -24.84 -16.42
C GLN A 3 20.64 -23.83 -17.52
N ALA A 4 20.09 -24.32 -18.64
CA ALA A 4 19.47 -23.46 -19.63
C ALA A 4 18.40 -22.64 -18.89
N GLY A 5 18.59 -21.32 -18.83
CA GLY A 5 17.57 -20.42 -18.31
C GLY A 5 16.33 -20.59 -19.17
N ASN A 6 15.27 -21.14 -18.59
CA ASN A 6 13.98 -21.19 -19.25
C ASN A 6 13.57 -19.72 -19.46
N SER A 7 13.61 -19.24 -20.70
CA SER A 7 13.10 -17.91 -21.00
C SER A 7 11.64 -17.85 -20.57
N ARG A 8 11.33 -16.92 -19.66
CA ARG A 8 9.98 -16.75 -19.11
C ARG A 8 8.99 -16.41 -20.23
N ILE A 9 7.77 -16.91 -20.08
CA ILE A 9 6.69 -16.64 -21.02
C ILE A 9 5.95 -15.40 -20.55
N LEU A 10 5.52 -15.33 -19.28
CA LEU A 10 4.77 -14.21 -18.73
C LEU A 10 5.71 -13.18 -18.08
N ILE A 11 5.75 -11.96 -18.61
CA ILE A 11 6.66 -10.90 -18.17
C ILE A 11 6.00 -10.05 -17.07
N ASP A 12 4.85 -9.45 -17.39
CA ASP A 12 4.06 -8.62 -16.48
C ASP A 12 2.56 -8.75 -16.76
N ALA A 13 1.73 -8.37 -15.79
CA ALA A 13 0.28 -8.35 -15.94
C ALA A 13 -0.38 -7.32 -15.04
N ALA A 14 -1.38 -6.64 -15.59
CA ALA A 14 -2.17 -5.62 -14.91
C ALA A 14 -3.65 -5.95 -14.98
N ALA A 15 -4.37 -5.65 -13.89
CA ALA A 15 -5.81 -5.72 -13.82
C ALA A 15 -6.40 -4.31 -13.64
N GLU A 16 -7.33 -3.95 -14.52
CA GLU A 16 -8.02 -2.67 -14.55
C GLU A 16 -9.53 -2.89 -14.45
N ARG A 17 -10.18 -2.24 -13.48
CA ARG A 17 -11.63 -2.28 -13.35
C ARG A 17 -12.29 -1.50 -14.48
N LEU A 18 -13.23 -2.15 -15.17
CA LEU A 18 -14.06 -1.49 -16.19
C LEU A 18 -15.38 -1.02 -15.58
N ASP A 19 -16.01 -1.87 -14.76
CA ASP A 19 -17.24 -1.54 -14.04
C ASP A 19 -17.35 -2.30 -12.70
N ALA A 20 -18.54 -2.32 -12.09
CA ALA A 20 -18.77 -2.97 -10.80
C ALA A 20 -18.50 -4.48 -10.82
N GLN A 21 -18.69 -5.15 -11.95
CA GLN A 21 -18.68 -6.61 -12.08
C GLN A 21 -17.69 -7.11 -13.14
N SER A 22 -16.91 -6.22 -13.77
CA SER A 22 -15.94 -6.60 -14.80
C SER A 22 -14.56 -5.97 -14.59
N VAL A 23 -13.53 -6.74 -14.95
CA VAL A 23 -12.12 -6.35 -14.90
C VAL A 23 -11.46 -6.75 -16.22
N ARG A 24 -10.68 -5.85 -16.81
CA ARG A 24 -9.76 -6.15 -17.90
C ARG A 24 -8.43 -6.59 -17.32
N ILE A 25 -7.91 -7.70 -17.83
CA ILE A 25 -6.61 -8.24 -17.46
C ILE A 25 -5.76 -8.22 -18.72
N CYS A 26 -4.64 -7.53 -18.68
CA CYS A 26 -3.68 -7.47 -19.78
C CYS A 26 -2.32 -7.96 -19.29
N TRP A 27 -1.55 -8.59 -20.17
CA TRP A 27 -0.22 -9.11 -19.87
C TRP A 27 0.74 -8.89 -21.02
N GLU A 28 2.02 -8.86 -20.66
CA GLU A 28 3.14 -8.89 -21.58
C GLU A 28 3.72 -10.31 -21.62
N SER A 29 3.91 -10.84 -22.82
CA SER A 29 4.46 -12.18 -23.05
C SER A 29 5.69 -12.12 -23.93
N GLY A 30 6.67 -12.99 -23.66
CA GLY A 30 7.86 -13.18 -24.49
C GLY A 30 7.61 -13.95 -25.79
N CYS A 31 6.44 -14.58 -25.94
CA CYS A 31 6.02 -15.29 -27.14
C CYS A 31 4.49 -15.31 -27.31
N ASP A 32 4.04 -15.51 -28.55
CA ASP A 32 2.61 -15.70 -28.84
C ASP A 32 2.19 -17.08 -28.33
N THR A 33 1.43 -17.10 -27.24
CA THR A 33 0.92 -18.32 -26.63
C THR A 33 -0.43 -18.05 -25.98
N GLU A 34 -1.28 -19.06 -25.97
CA GLU A 34 -2.57 -18.98 -25.29
C GLU A 34 -2.34 -18.93 -23.79
N VAL A 35 -2.95 -17.94 -23.14
CA VAL A 35 -2.87 -17.73 -21.70
C VAL A 35 -4.21 -18.09 -21.08
N ALA A 36 -4.16 -18.99 -20.10
CA ALA A 36 -5.30 -19.32 -19.27
C ALA A 36 -5.39 -18.36 -18.08
N VAL A 37 -6.56 -17.75 -17.90
CA VAL A 37 -6.83 -16.82 -16.81
C VAL A 37 -7.80 -17.47 -15.83
N TYR A 38 -7.42 -17.52 -14.56
CA TYR A 38 -8.23 -18.01 -13.45
C TYR A 38 -8.54 -16.85 -12.51
N ALA A 39 -9.67 -16.91 -11.81
CA ALA A 39 -10.07 -15.90 -10.85
C ALA A 39 -10.41 -16.53 -9.50
N GLY A 40 -9.99 -15.88 -8.42
CA GLY A 40 -10.26 -16.34 -7.06
C GLY A 40 -10.30 -15.19 -6.05
N LYS A 41 -11.00 -15.41 -4.93
CA LYS A 41 -11.11 -14.43 -3.84
C LYS A 41 -9.93 -14.49 -2.85
N SER A 42 -9.02 -15.45 -3.03
CA SER A 42 -7.79 -15.60 -2.25
C SER A 42 -6.61 -15.90 -3.20
N PRO A 43 -5.46 -15.24 -3.03
CA PRO A 43 -4.28 -15.51 -3.86
C PRO A 43 -3.60 -16.85 -3.50
N ASP A 44 -3.87 -17.40 -2.32
CA ASP A 44 -3.31 -18.69 -1.86
C ASP A 44 -4.23 -19.88 -2.15
N HIS A 45 -5.52 -19.62 -2.30
CA HIS A 45 -6.57 -20.62 -2.45
C HIS A 45 -7.44 -20.26 -3.66
N MET A 46 -6.93 -20.58 -4.84
CA MET A 46 -7.62 -20.40 -6.12
C MET A 46 -7.87 -21.76 -6.76
N ASP A 47 -9.07 -21.93 -7.33
CA ASP A 47 -9.38 -23.10 -8.14
C ASP A 47 -8.77 -22.93 -9.54
N LEU A 48 -7.85 -23.81 -9.90
CA LEU A 48 -7.11 -23.78 -11.16
C LEU A 48 -7.53 -24.91 -12.11
N ARG A 49 -8.71 -25.48 -11.92
CA ARG A 49 -9.21 -26.58 -12.77
C ARG A 49 -9.85 -26.08 -14.06
N GLU A 50 -10.60 -24.98 -13.98
CA GLU A 50 -11.30 -24.39 -15.12
C GLU A 50 -10.95 -22.89 -15.20
N PRO A 51 -10.36 -22.42 -16.31
CA PRO A 51 -10.08 -21.00 -16.49
C PRO A 51 -11.38 -20.23 -16.70
N VAL A 52 -11.43 -19.00 -16.18
CA VAL A 52 -12.52 -18.06 -16.44
C VAL A 52 -12.42 -17.43 -17.83
N ALA A 53 -11.21 -17.45 -18.43
CA ALA A 53 -11.00 -17.06 -19.81
C ALA A 53 -9.72 -17.66 -20.41
N LEU A 54 -9.67 -17.78 -21.73
CA LEU A 54 -8.49 -18.11 -22.54
C LEU A 54 -8.29 -17.00 -23.57
N SER A 55 -7.05 -16.58 -23.81
CA SER A 55 -6.74 -15.62 -24.87
C SER A 55 -5.26 -15.66 -25.25
N ASP A 56 -4.97 -15.48 -26.53
CA ASP A 56 -3.65 -15.32 -27.13
C ASP A 56 -3.35 -13.87 -27.54
N HIS A 57 -4.26 -12.93 -27.22
CA HIS A 57 -4.20 -11.52 -27.66
C HIS A 57 -3.66 -10.55 -26.60
N GLY A 58 -2.99 -11.04 -25.56
CA GLY A 58 -2.37 -10.20 -24.53
C GLY A 58 -3.34 -9.52 -23.55
N CYS A 59 -4.65 -9.66 -23.76
CA CYS A 59 -5.68 -9.13 -22.85
C CYS A 59 -6.95 -10.00 -22.86
N VAL A 60 -7.72 -9.91 -21.78
CA VAL A 60 -9.08 -10.46 -21.68
C VAL A 60 -9.95 -9.64 -20.73
N GLU A 61 -11.27 -9.68 -20.94
CA GLU A 61 -12.25 -9.14 -20.01
C GLU A 61 -12.90 -10.28 -19.22
N VAL A 62 -12.90 -10.15 -17.90
CA VAL A 62 -13.55 -11.09 -16.98
C VAL A 62 -14.73 -10.39 -16.34
N GLY A 63 -15.94 -10.85 -16.67
CA GLY A 63 -17.20 -10.35 -16.13
C GLY A 63 -17.83 -11.27 -15.07
N GLY A 64 -19.00 -10.87 -14.56
CA GLY A 64 -19.76 -11.65 -13.57
C GLY A 64 -19.12 -11.69 -12.18
N LEU A 65 -18.22 -10.76 -11.88
CA LEU A 65 -17.55 -10.66 -10.60
C LEU A 65 -18.49 -10.09 -9.54
N ASP A 66 -18.40 -10.63 -8.33
CA ASP A 66 -19.08 -10.08 -7.17
C ASP A 66 -18.51 -8.69 -6.83
N PRO A 67 -19.30 -7.61 -6.89
CA PRO A 67 -18.84 -6.25 -6.66
C PRO A 67 -18.49 -5.97 -5.19
N LEU A 68 -18.68 -6.95 -4.29
CA LEU A 68 -18.29 -6.88 -2.88
C LEU A 68 -17.00 -7.63 -2.58
N ALA A 69 -16.51 -8.43 -3.53
CA ALA A 69 -15.35 -9.26 -3.32
C ALA A 69 -14.11 -8.67 -3.99
N ARG A 70 -12.97 -8.85 -3.34
CA ARG A 70 -11.67 -8.68 -4.00
C ARG A 70 -11.34 -9.95 -4.77
N TYR A 71 -10.92 -9.77 -6.02
CA TYR A 71 -10.44 -10.86 -6.87
C TYR A 71 -8.95 -10.75 -7.13
N TYR A 72 -8.33 -11.92 -7.25
CA TYR A 72 -6.97 -12.14 -7.71
C TYR A 72 -7.05 -13.01 -8.96
N PHE A 73 -6.12 -12.82 -9.89
CA PHE A 73 -6.11 -13.50 -11.17
C PHE A 73 -4.78 -14.20 -11.39
N ALA A 74 -4.83 -15.51 -11.59
CA ALA A 74 -3.66 -16.28 -12.01
C ALA A 74 -3.69 -16.41 -13.53
N LEU A 75 -2.58 -16.08 -14.17
CA LEU A 75 -2.33 -16.28 -15.59
C LEU A 75 -1.37 -17.47 -15.72
N GLU A 76 -1.71 -18.45 -16.55
CA GLU A 76 -0.86 -19.61 -16.81
C GLU A 76 -0.60 -19.78 -18.31
N ALA A 77 0.66 -19.99 -18.66
CA ALA A 77 1.07 -20.27 -20.03
C ALA A 77 2.36 -21.10 -20.05
N GLY A 78 2.37 -22.22 -20.76
CA GLY A 78 3.58 -23.06 -20.94
C GLY A 78 4.28 -23.51 -19.65
N GLY A 79 3.54 -23.65 -18.54
CA GLY A 79 4.08 -24.00 -17.22
C GLY A 79 4.59 -22.82 -16.38
N ASP A 80 4.57 -21.61 -16.93
CA ASP A 80 4.81 -20.35 -16.22
C ASP A 80 3.50 -19.83 -15.59
N ARG A 81 3.59 -19.16 -14.44
CA ARG A 81 2.41 -18.62 -13.73
C ARG A 81 2.69 -17.23 -13.17
N LEU A 82 1.80 -16.29 -13.46
CA LEU A 82 1.85 -14.94 -12.92
C LEU A 82 0.54 -14.58 -12.21
N MET A 83 0.64 -13.98 -11.02
CA MET A 83 -0.52 -13.49 -10.27
C MET A 83 -0.65 -11.97 -10.43
N THR A 84 -1.85 -11.49 -10.73
CA THR A 84 -2.20 -10.06 -10.76
C THR A 84 -3.51 -9.78 -10.04
N ALA A 85 -3.73 -8.52 -9.68
CA ALA A 85 -4.95 -8.02 -9.08
C ALA A 85 -5.03 -6.51 -9.24
N GLU A 86 -6.22 -5.95 -9.03
CA GLU A 86 -6.36 -4.49 -8.94
C GLU A 86 -5.59 -4.00 -7.72
N ARG A 87 -4.67 -3.05 -7.93
CA ARG A 87 -3.88 -2.46 -6.83
C ARG A 87 -4.78 -1.71 -5.86
N ARG A 88 -5.63 -0.82 -6.38
CA ARG A 88 -6.60 -0.08 -5.59
C ARG A 88 -7.70 -1.01 -5.11
N VAL A 89 -8.03 -0.94 -3.83
CA VAL A 89 -9.20 -1.61 -3.26
C VAL A 89 -10.32 -0.56 -3.24
N CYS A 90 -11.30 -0.72 -4.14
CA CYS A 90 -12.43 0.19 -4.20
C CYS A 90 -13.34 -0.03 -2.98
N MET A 91 -13.45 1.00 -2.15
CA MET A 91 -14.26 1.05 -0.93
C MET A 91 -15.04 2.38 -0.94
N GLU A 92 -16.20 2.42 -0.28
CA GLU A 92 -17.04 3.62 -0.19
C GLU A 92 -16.46 4.64 0.81
N GLY A 93 -15.89 4.17 1.92
CA GLY A 93 -15.41 5.00 3.04
C GLY A 93 -13.98 5.54 2.90
N THR A 94 -13.16 4.88 2.08
CA THR A 94 -11.72 5.16 1.92
C THR A 94 -11.40 5.46 0.47
N VAL A 95 -10.50 6.42 0.23
CA VAL A 95 -10.08 6.74 -1.14
C VAL A 95 -8.72 6.19 -1.50
N ASN A 96 -7.86 5.94 -0.51
CA ASN A 96 -6.44 5.64 -0.70
C ASN A 96 -6.08 4.19 -0.30
N PHE A 97 -7.08 3.31 -0.20
CA PHE A 97 -6.92 1.89 0.11
C PHE A 97 -6.30 1.14 -1.08
N ARG A 98 -5.14 0.51 -0.88
CA ARG A 98 -4.50 -0.37 -1.86
C ARG A 98 -3.71 -1.52 -1.24
N ASP A 99 -3.45 -2.51 -2.07
CA ASP A 99 -2.56 -3.66 -1.82
C ASP A 99 -1.13 -3.34 -2.29
N LEU A 100 -0.12 -3.70 -1.51
CA LEU A 100 1.30 -3.54 -1.86
C LEU A 100 1.86 -4.69 -2.69
N GLY A 101 1.06 -5.71 -3.00
CA GLY A 101 1.46 -6.83 -3.84
C GLY A 101 1.78 -6.46 -5.30
N GLY A 102 2.41 -7.39 -6.01
CA GLY A 102 2.69 -7.31 -7.44
C GLY A 102 3.91 -6.49 -7.84
N TYR A 103 4.48 -5.66 -6.96
CA TYR A 103 5.72 -4.94 -7.27
C TYR A 103 6.87 -5.92 -7.48
N GLU A 104 7.63 -5.71 -8.55
CA GLU A 104 8.82 -6.49 -8.87
C GLU A 104 10.03 -5.97 -8.09
N THR A 105 10.83 -6.91 -7.60
CA THR A 105 12.08 -6.64 -6.89
C THR A 105 13.25 -6.64 -7.87
N ALA A 106 14.37 -6.02 -7.51
CA ALA A 106 15.56 -5.95 -8.36
C ALA A 106 16.15 -7.32 -8.74
N ASP A 107 15.84 -8.37 -7.98
CA ASP A 107 16.25 -9.76 -8.24
C ASP A 107 15.19 -10.59 -9.00
N GLY A 108 14.12 -9.94 -9.49
CA GLY A 108 13.10 -10.56 -10.35
C GLY A 108 12.05 -11.40 -9.62
N ARG A 109 11.98 -11.32 -8.28
CA ARG A 109 10.84 -11.79 -7.47
C ARG A 109 9.72 -10.74 -7.49
N ARG A 110 8.57 -11.07 -6.91
CA ARG A 110 7.45 -10.13 -6.71
C ARG A 110 6.94 -10.15 -5.28
N VAL A 111 6.50 -8.99 -4.82
CA VAL A 111 5.73 -8.86 -3.57
C VAL A 111 4.41 -9.62 -3.72
N ARG A 112 4.10 -10.49 -2.75
CA ARG A 112 2.89 -11.30 -2.74
C ARG A 112 1.66 -10.42 -2.60
N TRP A 113 0.68 -10.65 -3.47
CA TRP A 113 -0.65 -10.08 -3.37
C TRP A 113 -1.39 -10.52 -2.10
N GLY A 114 -2.24 -9.65 -1.57
CA GLY A 114 -3.14 -9.97 -0.45
C GLY A 114 -2.46 -10.16 0.90
N ARG A 115 -1.22 -9.67 1.08
CA ARG A 115 -0.48 -9.78 2.35
C ARG A 115 -0.42 -8.47 3.13
N VAL A 116 -0.18 -7.37 2.43
CA VAL A 116 0.08 -6.08 3.04
C VAL A 116 -0.76 -5.02 2.34
N PHE A 117 -1.65 -4.41 3.09
CA PHE A 117 -2.52 -3.35 2.62
C PHE A 117 -2.16 -2.02 3.29
N ARG A 118 -2.45 -0.92 2.60
CA ARG A 118 -2.36 0.44 3.13
C ARG A 118 -3.64 1.21 2.83
N SER A 119 -4.04 2.14 3.70
CA SER A 119 -5.24 2.97 3.48
C SER A 119 -5.17 4.35 4.16
N ASP A 120 -6.13 5.22 3.84
CA ASP A 120 -6.56 6.35 4.67
C ASP A 120 -7.44 5.89 5.85
N GLY A 121 -7.90 6.84 6.67
CA GLY A 121 -8.61 6.54 7.93
C GLY A 121 -9.90 5.72 7.72
N LEU A 122 -10.17 4.78 8.63
CA LEU A 122 -11.23 3.78 8.47
C LEU A 122 -12.55 4.16 9.15
N ALA A 123 -12.65 5.37 9.70
CA ALA A 123 -13.85 5.85 10.40
C ALA A 123 -15.11 5.91 9.52
N ARG A 124 -14.95 5.95 8.20
CA ARG A 124 -16.05 6.11 7.22
C ARG A 124 -16.43 4.83 6.50
N LEU A 125 -15.86 3.67 6.85
CA LEU A 125 -16.22 2.40 6.20
C LEU A 125 -17.74 2.16 6.31
N SER A 126 -18.39 1.85 5.19
CA SER A 126 -19.80 1.49 5.17
C SER A 126 -20.03 0.03 5.60
N ASP A 127 -21.28 -0.41 5.79
CA ASP A 127 -21.56 -1.83 6.10
C ASP A 127 -21.06 -2.76 4.99
N ARG A 128 -21.13 -2.28 3.76
CA ARG A 128 -20.61 -2.95 2.58
C ARG A 128 -19.09 -3.08 2.65
N ASP A 129 -18.40 -1.99 3.01
CA ASP A 129 -16.95 -2.00 3.16
C ASP A 129 -16.51 -2.96 4.28
N LEU A 130 -17.26 -3.03 5.39
CA LEU A 130 -16.96 -3.97 6.47
C LEU A 130 -17.06 -5.43 6.00
N GLU A 131 -18.02 -5.74 5.12
CA GLU A 131 -18.14 -7.08 4.56
C GLU A 131 -16.99 -7.40 3.60
N GLN A 132 -16.64 -6.48 2.71
CA GLN A 132 -15.47 -6.64 1.84
C GLN A 132 -14.18 -6.80 2.66
N PHE A 133 -14.02 -6.02 3.73
CA PHE A 133 -12.90 -6.11 4.65
C PHE A 133 -12.79 -7.50 5.29
N ARG A 134 -13.92 -8.09 5.74
CA ARG A 134 -13.95 -9.46 6.26
C ARG A 134 -13.49 -10.47 5.22
N GLN A 135 -13.99 -10.36 3.99
CA GLN A 135 -13.65 -11.29 2.90
C GLN A 135 -12.17 -11.24 2.52
N MET A 136 -11.52 -10.09 2.68
CA MET A 136 -10.07 -9.95 2.49
C MET A 136 -9.24 -10.64 3.58
N GLY A 137 -9.88 -11.05 4.70
CA GLY A 137 -9.23 -11.79 5.77
C GLY A 137 -8.16 -11.00 6.53
N ILE A 138 -8.20 -9.67 6.50
CA ILE A 138 -7.24 -8.80 7.21
C ILE A 138 -7.32 -9.09 8.71
N ARG A 139 -6.21 -9.58 9.29
CA ARG A 139 -6.14 -10.02 10.69
C ARG A 139 -5.67 -8.94 11.65
N ARG A 140 -4.93 -7.94 11.16
CA ARG A 140 -4.36 -6.86 11.98
C ARG A 140 -4.47 -5.52 11.29
N VAL A 141 -4.87 -4.52 12.05
CA VAL A 141 -4.97 -3.13 11.63
C VAL A 141 -4.05 -2.29 12.50
N TYR A 142 -3.01 -1.72 11.88
CA TYR A 142 -2.08 -0.79 12.50
C TYR A 142 -2.51 0.64 12.25
N ASP A 143 -2.99 1.29 13.30
CA ASP A 143 -3.40 2.70 13.26
C ASP A 143 -2.24 3.60 13.66
N LEU A 144 -1.71 4.34 12.69
CA LEU A 144 -0.56 5.23 12.87
C LEU A 144 -0.95 6.64 13.33
N ARG A 145 -2.25 6.90 13.53
CA ARG A 145 -2.77 8.23 13.89
C ARG A 145 -2.42 8.61 15.31
N THR A 146 -2.35 9.91 15.59
CA THR A 146 -2.20 10.40 16.96
C THR A 146 -3.46 10.09 17.78
N ARG A 147 -3.35 10.13 19.11
CA ARG A 147 -4.52 9.89 19.99
C ARG A 147 -5.67 10.87 19.74
N SER A 148 -5.36 12.13 19.41
CA SER A 148 -6.35 13.16 19.07
C SER A 148 -7.10 12.84 17.77
N GLU A 149 -6.38 12.40 16.73
CA GLU A 149 -6.97 11.97 15.47
C GLU A 149 -7.89 10.74 15.65
N VAL A 150 -7.48 9.75 16.45
CA VAL A 150 -8.31 8.57 16.77
C VAL A 150 -9.57 8.97 17.54
N ALA A 151 -9.45 9.86 18.53
CA ALA A 151 -10.60 10.31 19.31
C ALA A 151 -11.62 11.10 18.46
N GLY A 152 -11.16 11.87 17.49
CA GLY A 152 -12.02 12.66 16.61
C GLY A 152 -12.71 11.85 15.51
N ALA A 153 -12.11 10.73 15.09
CA ALA A 153 -12.62 9.87 14.03
C ALA A 153 -12.23 8.40 14.30
N PRO A 154 -12.88 7.71 15.26
CA PRO A 154 -12.53 6.33 15.61
C PRO A 154 -12.77 5.40 14.40
N ASP A 155 -11.90 4.40 14.23
CA ASP A 155 -12.06 3.44 13.14
C ASP A 155 -13.34 2.64 13.28
N ARG A 156 -13.92 2.31 12.13
CA ARG A 156 -15.01 1.35 12.04
C ARG A 156 -14.44 0.04 11.50
N LEU A 157 -14.40 -0.99 12.34
CA LEU A 157 -13.88 -2.31 11.99
C LEU A 157 -14.96 -3.40 12.20
N PRO A 158 -14.81 -4.60 11.61
CA PRO A 158 -15.69 -5.73 11.91
C PRO A 158 -15.71 -6.04 13.41
N GLY A 159 -16.91 -6.04 14.00
CA GLY A 159 -17.11 -6.29 15.44
C GLY A 159 -17.03 -7.77 15.87
N ASP A 160 -16.66 -8.66 14.96
CA ASP A 160 -16.60 -10.13 15.18
C ASP A 160 -15.24 -10.63 15.68
N GLY A 161 -14.28 -9.72 15.89
CA GLY A 161 -12.93 -10.06 16.34
C GLY A 161 -12.04 -10.67 15.26
N SER A 162 -12.46 -10.64 13.98
CA SER A 162 -11.64 -11.11 12.85
C SER A 162 -10.35 -10.31 12.65
N ALA A 163 -10.34 -9.04 13.08
CA ALA A 163 -9.20 -8.15 13.00
C ALA A 163 -8.82 -7.57 14.36
N VAL A 164 -7.54 -7.64 14.72
CA VAL A 164 -6.98 -7.00 15.91
C VAL A 164 -6.55 -5.58 15.55
N HIS A 165 -7.11 -4.59 16.25
CA HIS A 165 -6.67 -3.19 16.14
C HIS A 165 -5.47 -2.93 17.04
N ILE A 166 -4.42 -2.32 16.49
CA ILE A 166 -3.16 -2.02 17.17
C ILE A 166 -2.83 -0.56 16.93
N HIS A 167 -2.82 0.23 18.01
CA HIS A 167 -2.53 1.66 17.93
C HIS A 167 -1.03 1.93 18.11
N LEU A 168 -0.38 2.42 17.04
CA LEU A 168 1.03 2.79 17.01
C LEU A 168 1.16 4.29 16.65
N PRO A 169 0.91 5.22 17.59
CA PRO A 169 0.81 6.63 17.27
C PRO A 169 2.15 7.19 16.76
N VAL A 170 2.15 7.63 15.50
CA VAL A 170 3.29 8.30 14.87
C VAL A 170 2.94 9.77 14.67
N ASN A 171 3.78 10.67 15.18
CA ASN A 171 3.64 12.09 14.93
C ASN A 171 4.39 12.46 13.65
N HIS A 172 3.72 13.20 12.76
CA HIS A 172 4.31 13.64 11.51
C HIS A 172 4.57 15.14 11.56
N GLY A 173 5.83 15.52 11.81
CA GLY A 173 6.22 16.92 11.99
C GLY A 173 5.99 17.42 13.42
N ARG A 174 5.87 18.75 13.59
CA ARG A 174 5.73 19.39 14.91
C ARG A 174 4.30 19.40 15.44
N PHE A 175 3.32 19.31 14.55
CA PHE A 175 1.89 19.50 14.84
C PHE A 175 1.10 18.31 14.30
N ASP A 176 0.06 17.90 15.01
CA ASP A 176 -0.92 16.98 14.43
C ASP A 176 -1.84 17.72 13.44
N PHE A 177 -2.70 16.96 12.72
CA PHE A 177 -3.60 17.56 11.74
C PHE A 177 -4.53 18.62 12.35
N ALA A 178 -5.01 18.41 13.58
CA ALA A 178 -5.93 19.33 14.24
C ALA A 178 -5.23 20.65 14.59
N GLU A 179 -4.02 20.60 15.15
CA GLU A 179 -3.23 21.80 15.44
C GLU A 179 -2.79 22.51 14.16
N ALA A 180 -2.35 21.78 13.14
CA ALA A 180 -2.04 22.34 11.82
C ALA A 180 -3.24 23.12 11.27
N MET A 181 -4.45 22.54 11.35
CA MET A 181 -5.67 23.21 10.94
C MET A 181 -5.99 24.46 11.76
N GLN A 182 -5.78 24.45 13.08
CA GLN A 182 -5.98 25.63 13.92
C GLN A 182 -5.04 26.78 13.56
N ARG A 183 -3.77 26.48 13.24
CA ARG A 183 -2.80 27.48 12.77
C ARG A 183 -3.19 28.07 11.42
N LEU A 184 -3.60 27.21 10.48
CA LEU A 184 -4.07 27.63 9.16
C LEU A 184 -5.28 28.57 9.26
N LYS A 185 -6.26 28.26 10.11
CA LYS A 185 -7.42 29.14 10.37
C LYS A 185 -7.05 30.50 10.96
N LYS A 186 -5.88 30.61 11.61
CA LYS A 186 -5.32 31.88 12.11
C LYS A 186 -4.45 32.59 11.06
N GLY A 187 -4.35 32.06 9.84
CA GLY A 187 -3.49 32.58 8.77
C GLY A 187 -2.01 32.27 8.95
N ASP A 188 -1.62 31.42 9.91
CA ASP A 188 -0.23 31.00 10.09
C ASP A 188 0.12 29.87 9.13
N THR A 189 0.71 30.23 7.99
CA THR A 189 1.24 29.32 6.96
C THR A 189 2.76 29.28 6.95
N SER A 190 3.43 30.03 7.84
CA SER A 190 4.88 30.22 7.85
C SER A 190 5.69 28.93 8.05
N TRP A 191 5.06 27.94 8.68
CA TRP A 191 5.63 26.62 8.94
C TRP A 191 5.47 25.66 7.77
N LEU A 192 4.60 25.92 6.80
CA LEU A 192 4.25 24.96 5.75
C LEU A 192 5.20 25.09 4.54
N THR A 193 6.45 24.69 4.76
CA THR A 193 7.52 24.69 3.75
C THR A 193 7.80 23.28 3.22
N PRO A 194 8.47 23.13 2.06
CA PRO A 194 8.98 21.83 1.63
C PRO A 194 9.85 21.14 2.71
N ASP A 195 10.70 21.92 3.39
CA ASP A 195 11.53 21.41 4.50
C ASP A 195 10.68 20.91 5.67
N PHE A 196 9.57 21.55 5.98
CA PHE A 196 8.66 21.06 7.01
C PHE A 196 8.11 19.68 6.67
N MET A 197 7.70 19.47 5.42
CA MET A 197 7.22 18.17 4.96
C MET A 197 8.32 17.13 5.06
N VAL A 198 9.50 17.39 4.49
CA VAL A 198 10.66 16.48 4.54
C VAL A 198 11.04 16.14 5.99
N ASN A 199 11.13 17.14 6.87
CA ASN A 199 11.44 16.93 8.28
C ASN A 199 10.41 16.05 9.00
N GLY A 200 9.14 16.07 8.58
CA GLY A 200 8.13 15.14 9.06
C GLY A 200 8.47 13.68 8.74
N TYR A 201 8.98 13.41 7.54
CA TYR A 201 9.40 12.07 7.12
C TYR A 201 10.69 11.63 7.83
N ILE A 202 11.66 12.53 8.00
CA ILE A 202 12.89 12.19 8.74
C ILE A 202 12.59 11.90 10.22
N ARG A 203 11.68 12.66 10.85
CA ARG A 203 11.20 12.36 12.22
C ARG A 203 10.51 11.01 12.33
N ASN A 204 9.73 10.61 11.33
CA ASN A 204 9.15 9.25 11.30
C ASN A 204 10.26 8.19 11.45
N LEU A 205 11.43 8.39 10.84
CA LEU A 205 12.56 7.45 10.94
C LEU A 205 13.28 7.53 12.31
N GLU A 206 13.55 8.74 12.77
CA GLU A 206 14.37 8.94 13.97
C GLU A 206 13.65 8.62 15.28
N ASP A 207 12.39 9.06 15.39
CA ASP A 207 11.66 9.06 16.67
C ASP A 207 10.75 7.82 16.81
N PHE A 208 10.39 7.16 15.70
CA PHE A 208 9.36 6.12 15.68
C PHE A 208 9.86 4.76 15.16
N SER A 209 11.17 4.51 15.20
CA SER A 209 11.77 3.24 14.74
C SER A 209 11.15 1.99 15.38
N ALA A 210 10.77 2.08 16.66
CA ALA A 210 10.11 1.00 17.39
C ALA A 210 8.71 0.66 16.83
N CYS A 211 7.97 1.65 16.30
CA CYS A 211 6.67 1.41 15.67
C CYS A 211 6.84 0.62 14.37
N TRP A 212 7.87 0.95 13.58
CA TRP A 212 8.19 0.20 12.37
C TRP A 212 8.65 -1.21 12.69
N ALA A 213 9.49 -1.38 13.72
CA ALA A 213 9.92 -2.70 14.16
C ALA A 213 8.73 -3.62 14.47
N GLU A 214 7.72 -3.13 15.21
CA GLU A 214 6.52 -3.92 15.55
C GLU A 214 5.78 -4.45 14.30
N ILE A 215 5.61 -3.59 13.29
CA ILE A 215 4.98 -3.97 12.01
C ILE A 215 5.84 -5.02 11.30
N PHE A 216 7.15 -4.81 11.22
CA PHE A 216 8.06 -5.73 10.55
C PHE A 216 8.15 -7.10 11.23
N ARG A 217 8.17 -7.16 12.57
CA ARG A 217 8.12 -8.43 13.32
C ARG A 217 6.85 -9.21 13.01
N THR A 218 5.73 -8.49 12.86
CA THR A 218 4.47 -9.11 12.44
C THR A 218 4.55 -9.66 11.02
N LEU A 219 5.21 -8.96 10.10
CA LEU A 219 5.38 -9.43 8.73
C LEU A 219 6.36 -10.64 8.63
N ALA A 220 7.27 -10.78 9.59
CA ALA A 220 8.12 -11.97 9.74
C ALA A 220 7.35 -13.22 10.22
N GLU A 221 6.11 -13.06 10.69
CA GLU A 221 5.25 -14.13 11.20
C GLU A 221 4.00 -14.32 10.32
N PRO A 222 4.01 -15.25 9.34
CA PRO A 222 2.98 -15.32 8.30
C PRO A 222 1.56 -15.57 8.84
N GLN A 223 1.44 -16.30 9.95
CA GLN A 223 0.17 -16.54 10.65
C GLN A 223 -0.48 -15.26 11.22
N LYS A 224 0.29 -14.17 11.33
CA LYS A 224 -0.21 -12.90 11.83
C LYS A 224 -0.82 -12.01 10.74
N GLY A 225 -0.57 -12.29 9.47
CA GLY A 225 -1.13 -11.57 8.33
C GLY A 225 -2.41 -12.21 7.77
N PRO A 226 -3.07 -11.58 6.77
CA PRO A 226 -2.74 -10.28 6.16
C PRO A 226 -2.88 -9.09 7.13
N ILE A 227 -2.14 -8.01 6.85
CA ILE A 227 -2.18 -6.77 7.66
C ILE A 227 -2.63 -5.56 6.83
N LEU A 228 -3.22 -4.58 7.52
CA LEU A 228 -3.47 -3.23 7.01
C LEU A 228 -2.78 -2.24 7.93
N PHE A 229 -2.11 -1.22 7.38
CA PHE A 229 -1.70 -0.05 8.14
C PHE A 229 -2.25 1.23 7.52
N HIS A 230 -2.65 2.19 8.35
CA HIS A 230 -3.23 3.43 7.87
C HIS A 230 -2.87 4.62 8.75
N CYS A 231 -3.10 5.81 8.21
CA CYS A 231 -3.12 7.06 8.97
C CYS A 231 -4.35 7.87 8.52
N THR A 232 -4.39 9.18 8.76
CA THR A 232 -5.54 10.00 8.35
C THR A 232 -5.74 10.05 6.84
N GLY A 233 -4.69 10.40 6.07
CA GLY A 233 -4.76 10.48 4.59
C GLY A 233 -4.16 9.27 3.86
N GLY A 234 -3.61 8.30 4.59
CA GLY A 234 -2.96 7.13 4.00
C GLY A 234 -1.70 7.45 3.19
N LYS A 235 -1.11 8.62 3.42
CA LYS A 235 -0.09 9.23 2.57
C LYS A 235 1.27 9.31 3.24
N ASP A 236 1.40 10.06 4.34
CA ASP A 236 2.72 10.37 4.90
C ASP A 236 3.27 9.29 5.82
N ARG A 237 2.69 9.10 7.01
CA ARG A 237 3.10 8.04 7.95
C ARG A 237 2.95 6.65 7.32
N THR A 238 1.84 6.43 6.64
CA THR A 238 1.59 5.25 5.81
C THR A 238 2.59 5.13 4.66
N GLY A 239 2.98 6.23 4.02
CA GLY A 239 3.97 6.25 2.96
C GLY A 239 5.36 5.88 3.44
N THR A 240 5.78 6.39 4.61
CA THR A 240 7.03 5.97 5.24
C THR A 240 7.02 4.47 5.53
N CYS A 241 5.94 3.93 6.11
CA CYS A 241 5.83 2.50 6.38
C CYS A 241 5.87 1.66 5.10
N ALA A 242 5.11 2.05 4.07
CA ALA A 242 5.13 1.37 2.77
C ALA A 242 6.50 1.42 2.10
N ALA A 243 7.17 2.59 2.13
CA ALA A 243 8.50 2.74 1.56
C ALA A 243 9.53 1.86 2.27
N LEU A 244 9.52 1.83 3.61
CA LEU A 244 10.39 0.93 4.38
C LEU A 244 10.17 -0.53 3.99
N ILE A 245 8.91 -0.98 3.88
CA ILE A 245 8.57 -2.36 3.52
C ILE A 245 9.06 -2.69 2.10
N LEU A 246 8.70 -1.86 1.11
CA LEU A 246 9.04 -2.13 -0.29
C LEU A 246 10.56 -2.10 -0.52
N LEU A 247 11.28 -1.12 0.07
CA LEU A 247 12.74 -1.07 -0.01
C LEU A 247 13.38 -2.30 0.66
N ALA A 248 12.85 -2.74 1.81
CA ALA A 248 13.40 -3.90 2.53
C ALA A 248 13.23 -5.19 1.74
N LEU A 249 12.16 -5.29 0.94
CA LEU A 249 11.91 -6.37 0.00
C LEU A 249 12.72 -6.26 -1.30
N GLY A 250 13.51 -5.20 -1.49
CA GLY A 250 14.34 -5.00 -2.68
C GLY A 250 13.59 -4.45 -3.89
N VAL A 251 12.43 -3.82 -3.69
CA VAL A 251 11.73 -3.09 -4.76
C VAL A 251 12.55 -1.86 -5.17
N PRO A 252 12.73 -1.58 -6.48
CA PRO A 252 13.49 -0.42 -6.95
C PRO A 252 12.98 0.91 -6.38
N VAL A 253 13.90 1.81 -6.03
CA VAL A 253 13.60 3.12 -5.41
C VAL A 253 12.56 3.91 -6.20
N GLU A 254 12.68 3.97 -7.52
CA GLU A 254 11.72 4.69 -8.37
C GLU A 254 10.30 4.12 -8.24
N THR A 255 10.15 2.79 -8.22
CA THR A 255 8.85 2.14 -8.00
C THR A 255 8.27 2.45 -6.62
N VAL A 256 9.12 2.59 -5.59
CA VAL A 256 8.69 2.98 -4.24
C VAL A 256 8.19 4.43 -4.20
N ILE A 257 8.87 5.33 -4.91
CA ILE A 257 8.43 6.72 -5.08
C ILE A 257 7.10 6.76 -5.83
N ASP A 258 6.96 5.98 -6.90
CA ASP A 258 5.74 5.92 -7.69
C ASP A 258 4.53 5.42 -6.86
N ASP A 259 4.69 4.38 -6.02
CA ASP A 259 3.63 3.94 -5.09
C ASP A 259 3.18 5.06 -4.15
N HIS A 260 4.11 5.85 -3.64
CA HIS A 260 3.78 6.99 -2.79
C HIS A 260 2.98 8.03 -3.56
N GLN A 261 3.41 8.37 -4.78
CA GLN A 261 2.76 9.34 -5.65
C GLN A 261 1.38 8.88 -6.15
N LEU A 262 1.05 7.58 -6.16
CA LEU A 262 -0.32 7.10 -6.41
C LEU A 262 -1.35 7.76 -5.46
N SER A 263 -0.92 8.19 -4.27
CA SER A 263 -1.79 8.93 -3.35
C SER A 263 -2.32 10.22 -4.00
N ASN A 264 -1.55 10.91 -4.84
CA ASN A 264 -2.02 12.10 -5.56
C ASN A 264 -3.18 11.79 -6.49
N ILE A 265 -3.15 10.62 -7.15
CA ILE A 265 -4.20 10.17 -8.06
C ILE A 265 -5.45 9.79 -7.26
N TYR A 266 -5.28 9.02 -6.18
CA TYR A 266 -6.41 8.47 -5.44
C TYR A 266 -7.15 9.50 -4.58
N ILE A 267 -6.47 10.53 -4.08
CA ILE A 267 -7.12 11.61 -3.32
C ILE A 267 -7.66 12.73 -4.23
N ALA A 268 -7.28 12.77 -5.51
CA ALA A 268 -7.55 13.92 -6.40
C ALA A 268 -9.02 14.35 -6.38
N ASN A 269 -9.94 13.38 -6.41
CA ASN A 269 -11.38 13.66 -6.42
C ASN A 269 -11.91 14.29 -5.13
N LEU A 270 -11.20 14.15 -4.00
CA LEU A 270 -11.56 14.79 -2.74
C LEU A 270 -11.08 16.25 -2.65
N LEU A 271 -9.99 16.59 -3.34
CA LEU A 271 -9.33 17.89 -3.19
C LEU A 271 -10.26 19.07 -3.48
N PRO A 272 -11.08 19.09 -4.55
CA PRO A 272 -11.99 20.21 -4.80
C PRO A 272 -13.00 20.46 -3.67
N ARG A 273 -13.49 19.39 -3.02
CA ARG A 273 -14.39 19.51 -1.87
C ARG A 273 -13.64 20.05 -0.65
N LEU A 274 -12.42 19.57 -0.44
CA LEU A 274 -11.59 20.01 0.67
C LEU A 274 -11.21 21.49 0.53
N TYR A 275 -10.80 21.93 -0.66
CA TYR A 275 -10.49 23.34 -0.94
C TYR A 275 -11.67 24.25 -0.66
N ARG A 276 -12.88 23.92 -1.13
CA ARG A 276 -14.09 24.70 -0.81
C ARG A 276 -14.40 24.78 0.68
N MET A 277 -14.12 23.71 1.44
CA MET A 277 -14.29 23.71 2.89
C MET A 277 -13.27 24.63 3.56
N MET A 278 -12.03 24.62 3.08
CA MET A 278 -10.93 25.44 3.60
C MET A 278 -11.16 26.93 3.33
N GLU A 279 -11.61 27.28 2.12
CA GLU A 279 -11.98 28.65 1.75
C GLU A 279 -13.06 29.23 2.67
N ARG A 280 -14.09 28.42 2.99
CA ARG A 280 -15.16 28.82 3.93
C ARG A 280 -14.66 29.07 5.35
N GLU A 281 -13.57 28.43 5.73
CA GLU A 281 -12.90 28.59 7.02
C GLU A 281 -11.79 29.66 6.97
N GLY A 282 -11.69 30.42 5.87
CA GLY A 282 -10.71 31.51 5.70
C GLY A 282 -9.28 31.04 5.37
N VAL A 283 -9.10 29.80 4.93
CA VAL A 283 -7.79 29.22 4.60
C VAL A 283 -7.59 29.20 3.08
N ASP A 284 -6.48 29.75 2.60
CA ASP A 284 -6.09 29.72 1.18
C ASP A 284 -5.75 28.27 0.74
N PRO A 285 -6.50 27.68 -0.22
CA PRO A 285 -6.21 26.36 -0.78
C PRO A 285 -4.80 26.19 -1.35
N ASN A 286 -4.23 27.25 -1.94
CA ASN A 286 -2.90 27.16 -2.55
C ASN A 286 -1.82 27.01 -1.50
N ALA A 287 -1.98 27.66 -0.35
CA ALA A 287 -1.03 27.54 0.76
C ALA A 287 -0.98 26.11 1.30
N ILE A 288 -2.11 25.41 1.35
CA ILE A 288 -2.22 24.05 1.91
C ILE A 288 -1.97 22.93 0.90
N PHE A 289 -1.88 23.25 -0.40
CA PHE A 289 -1.72 22.26 -1.46
C PHE A 289 -0.57 21.25 -1.20
N PRO A 290 0.65 21.68 -0.81
CA PRO A 290 1.76 20.75 -0.54
C PRO A 290 1.48 19.81 0.64
N TYR A 291 0.69 20.26 1.61
CA TYR A 291 0.27 19.46 2.76
C TYR A 291 -0.72 18.37 2.37
N LEU A 292 -1.51 18.60 1.32
CA LEU A 292 -2.56 17.70 0.89
C LEU A 292 -2.08 16.70 -0.16
N THR A 293 -1.03 17.00 -0.92
CA THR A 293 -0.43 16.11 -1.93
C THR A 293 0.73 15.27 -1.39
N ALA A 294 1.20 14.31 -2.16
CA ALA A 294 2.31 13.40 -1.88
C ALA A 294 3.53 13.83 -2.72
N PRO A 295 4.40 14.72 -2.20
CA PRO A 295 5.53 15.22 -2.95
C PRO A 295 6.60 14.14 -3.06
N ARG A 296 7.17 13.99 -4.25
CA ARG A 296 8.22 13.01 -4.55
C ARG A 296 9.42 13.18 -3.62
N GLU A 297 9.77 14.43 -3.35
CA GLU A 297 10.93 14.85 -2.56
C GLU A 297 10.91 14.27 -1.14
N CYS A 298 9.72 13.96 -0.61
CA CYS A 298 9.60 13.40 0.73
C CYS A 298 10.11 11.95 0.82
N ILE A 299 9.81 11.10 -0.17
CA ILE A 299 10.33 9.72 -0.20
C ILE A 299 11.79 9.70 -0.66
N VAL A 300 12.17 10.59 -1.58
CA VAL A 300 13.59 10.78 -1.95
C VAL A 300 14.41 11.09 -0.69
N ALA A 301 13.97 12.05 0.13
CA ALA A 301 14.65 12.38 1.38
C ALA A 301 14.72 11.21 2.38
N VAL A 302 13.69 10.36 2.46
CA VAL A 302 13.75 9.12 3.26
C VAL A 302 14.85 8.19 2.77
N VAL A 303 14.94 7.97 1.46
CA VAL A 303 15.94 7.08 0.85
C VAL A 303 17.35 7.65 1.04
N ASP A 304 17.54 8.94 0.78
CA ASP A 304 18.82 9.63 0.95
C ASP A 304 19.30 9.56 2.40
N TYR A 305 18.42 9.86 3.36
CA TYR A 305 18.73 9.78 4.79
C TYR A 305 19.11 8.35 5.22
N ILE A 306 18.34 7.34 4.80
CA ILE A 306 18.67 5.95 5.12
C ILE A 306 20.02 5.54 4.53
N THR A 307 20.28 5.94 3.28
CA THR A 307 21.52 5.63 2.57
C THR A 307 22.73 6.28 3.24
N GLU A 308 22.62 7.57 3.58
CA GLU A 308 23.69 8.35 4.21
C GLU A 308 24.05 7.83 5.60
N TYR A 309 23.06 7.63 6.48
CA TYR A 309 23.30 7.33 7.89
C TYR A 309 23.37 5.84 8.22
N TYR A 310 22.74 4.99 7.39
CA TYR A 310 22.60 3.56 7.67
C TYR A 310 23.11 2.65 6.54
N GLY A 311 23.39 3.20 5.36
CA GLY A 311 23.85 2.49 4.16
C GLY A 311 22.72 1.85 3.37
N THR A 312 21.83 1.12 4.03
CA THR A 312 20.65 0.49 3.43
C THR A 312 19.46 0.52 4.39
N VAL A 313 18.25 0.27 3.87
CA VAL A 313 17.06 0.15 4.71
C VAL A 313 17.16 -1.02 5.69
N GLN A 314 17.81 -2.14 5.31
CA GLN A 314 18.12 -3.24 6.22
C GLN A 314 19.07 -2.77 7.33
N GLY A 315 20.07 -1.95 6.98
CA GLY A 315 20.96 -1.31 7.94
C GLY A 315 20.20 -0.43 8.95
N TYR A 316 19.24 0.37 8.49
CA TYR A 316 18.37 1.17 9.36
C TYR A 316 17.49 0.28 10.25
N LEU A 317 16.84 -0.72 9.68
CA LEU A 317 15.96 -1.64 10.41
C LEU A 317 16.70 -2.44 11.49
N ILE A 318 17.94 -2.86 11.23
CA ILE A 318 18.76 -3.56 12.22
C ILE A 318 19.29 -2.57 13.28
N LYS A 319 19.98 -1.51 12.86
CA LYS A 319 20.73 -0.63 13.78
C LYS A 319 19.84 0.30 14.59
N LYS A 320 18.75 0.80 13.99
CA LYS A 320 17.86 1.81 14.60
C LYS A 320 16.53 1.23 15.06
N ALA A 321 15.93 0.33 14.28
CA ALA A 321 14.65 -0.29 14.65
C ALA A 321 14.83 -1.55 15.53
N GLY A 322 16.02 -2.14 15.55
CA GLY A 322 16.34 -3.29 16.40
C GLY A 322 15.73 -4.61 15.90
N LEU A 323 15.62 -4.77 14.57
CA LEU A 323 15.34 -6.07 13.96
C LEU A 323 16.60 -6.92 13.87
N SER A 324 16.42 -8.23 13.97
CA SER A 324 17.43 -9.23 13.68
C SER A 324 17.53 -9.51 12.17
N PRO A 325 18.69 -9.99 11.69
CA PRO A 325 18.82 -10.49 10.32
C PRO A 325 17.81 -11.61 9.99
N ASP A 326 17.49 -12.47 10.96
CA ASP A 326 16.54 -13.58 10.78
C ASP A 326 15.11 -13.06 10.55
N GLU A 327 14.66 -12.05 11.30
CA GLU A 327 13.35 -11.42 11.07
C GLU A 327 13.24 -10.83 9.65
N LEU A 328 14.33 -10.23 9.12
CA LEU A 328 14.36 -9.73 7.74
C LEU A 328 14.37 -10.85 6.70
N SER A 329 15.05 -11.97 6.98
CA SER A 329 15.01 -13.14 6.09
C SER A 329 13.61 -13.76 6.05
N CYS A 330 12.95 -13.88 7.20
CA CYS A 330 11.57 -14.35 7.29
C CYS A 330 10.59 -13.42 6.55
N LEU A 331 10.78 -12.10 6.66
CA LEU A 331 10.01 -11.12 5.89
C LEU A 331 10.03 -11.42 4.38
N GLU A 332 11.23 -11.58 3.81
CA GLU A 332 11.39 -11.90 2.38
C GLU A 332 10.73 -13.23 2.01
N GLN A 333 10.93 -14.29 2.81
CA GLN A 333 10.33 -15.60 2.56
C GLN A 333 8.80 -15.56 2.58
N ASN A 334 8.23 -14.73 3.46
CA ASN A 334 6.79 -14.61 3.63
C ASN A 334 6.12 -13.74 2.57
N LEU A 335 6.83 -12.71 2.09
CA LEU A 335 6.26 -11.67 1.24
C LEU A 335 6.74 -11.71 -0.19
N LEU A 336 7.74 -12.52 -0.55
CA LEU A 336 8.20 -12.65 -1.92
C LEU A 336 7.81 -14.00 -2.52
N VAL A 337 7.53 -13.97 -3.82
CA VAL A 337 7.37 -15.15 -4.68
C VAL A 337 8.26 -14.96 -5.90
N TYR A 338 8.83 -16.06 -6.38
CA TYR A 338 9.35 -16.07 -7.74
C TYR A 338 8.18 -15.97 -8.71
N LYS A 339 8.37 -15.21 -9.80
CA LYS A 339 7.55 -15.39 -11.00
C LYS A 339 7.87 -16.76 -11.56
#